data_AF-A0A8J6W3S4-F1
#
_entry.id   AF-A0A8J6W3S4-F1
#
_cell.length_a   1.000
_cell.length_b   1.000
_cell.length_c   1.000
_cell.angle_alpha   90.00
_cell.angle_beta   90.00
_cell.angle_gamma   90.00
#
_symmetry.space_group_name_H-M   'P 1'
#
loop_
_entity.id
_entity.type
_entity.pdbx_description
1 polymer ?
#
loop_
_entity_poly.entity_id
_entity_poly.type
_entity_poly.pdbx_seq_one_letter_code
_entity_poly.pdbx_strand_id
1 'polypeptide(L)'
;QSGQEVAKLAGHESSVREVQFSPDGKRIVTASDDDTARVWDAQSGQEIAKLAGHEFIVIAAQFSPDGKHIVTASYDDTAQVWDAQSGQEVAKLTGHEDWVNAVQFSPDGKHIVTASDDKTARVWDAQSGQEIAKLAGHESSVREVQFSPDGKRIVTASYDKTARVWDAQSGQEIAKLTGHGARVTAAQFSPDGKRIVTASNDKTARVWPVENLDSLLARGCTWLHNYLITTPQTLQNLPTCQTPERLRAAAPNLVADSEELARSGKIEAAIQGLKTAQKWDPHLTFDPVARAQELAKAAQSKKAR
;
A
#
# COMPACT_ATOMS: atom_id res chain seq x y z
N GLN A 1 -0.79 -14.44 -33.38
CA GLN A 1 0.33 -14.49 -32.42
C GLN A 1 1.15 -15.72 -32.75
N SER A 2 2.31 -15.53 -33.36
CA SER A 2 3.27 -16.61 -33.58
C SER A 2 4.19 -16.67 -32.34
N GLY A 3 4.42 -17.87 -31.80
CA GLY A 3 5.48 -18.10 -30.80
C GLY A 3 6.87 -18.11 -31.44
N GLN A 4 7.10 -17.21 -32.41
CA GLN A 4 8.33 -17.12 -33.17
C GLN A 4 9.30 -16.18 -32.45
N GLU A 5 10.56 -16.60 -32.40
CA GLU A 5 11.66 -15.78 -31.92
C GLU A 5 11.81 -14.53 -32.81
N VAL A 6 11.80 -13.34 -32.19
CA VAL A 6 11.99 -12.05 -32.88
C VAL A 6 13.47 -11.64 -32.85
N ALA A 7 14.13 -11.85 -31.71
CA ALA A 7 15.54 -11.54 -31.53
C ALA A 7 16.16 -12.43 -30.44
N LYS A 8 17.47 -12.70 -30.57
CA LYS A 8 18.30 -13.38 -29.56
C LYS A 8 19.33 -12.40 -29.01
N LEU A 9 19.23 -12.09 -27.72
CA LEU A 9 20.15 -11.20 -27.01
C LEU A 9 21.39 -11.99 -26.57
N ALA A 10 22.43 -11.98 -27.40
CA ALA A 10 23.67 -12.73 -27.14
C ALA A 10 24.81 -11.78 -26.75
N GLY A 11 25.49 -12.06 -25.64
CA GLY A 11 26.65 -11.28 -25.20
C GLY A 11 27.11 -11.59 -23.78
N HIS A 12 26.21 -12.05 -22.91
CA HIS A 12 26.57 -12.53 -21.58
C HIS A 12 27.41 -13.80 -21.63
N GLU A 13 28.35 -13.93 -20.69
CA GLU A 13 29.28 -15.06 -20.59
C GLU A 13 28.83 -16.11 -19.56
N SER A 14 27.73 -15.84 -18.86
CA SER A 14 27.14 -16.73 -17.85
C SER A 14 25.60 -16.63 -17.86
N SER A 15 24.96 -17.24 -16.86
CA SER A 15 23.50 -17.30 -16.76
C SER A 15 22.87 -15.92 -16.57
N VAL A 16 21.83 -15.62 -17.34
CA VAL A 16 20.99 -14.43 -17.15
C VAL A 16 19.98 -14.70 -16.03
N ARG A 17 19.95 -13.84 -15.02
CA ARG A 17 19.14 -13.98 -13.80
C ARG A 17 17.82 -13.22 -13.87
N GLU A 18 17.85 -12.02 -14.42
CA GLU A 18 16.68 -11.15 -14.51
C GLU A 18 16.63 -10.46 -15.88
N VAL A 19 15.41 -10.14 -16.31
CA VAL A 19 15.12 -9.39 -17.52
C VAL A 19 13.96 -8.44 -17.29
N GLN A 20 14.07 -7.21 -17.80
CA GLN A 20 12.98 -6.23 -17.74
C GLN A 20 12.94 -5.36 -19.00
N PHE A 21 11.74 -5.02 -19.47
CA PHE A 21 11.55 -3.98 -20.48
C PHE A 21 11.68 -2.58 -19.86
N SER A 22 12.15 -1.62 -20.65
CA SER A 22 11.99 -0.20 -20.34
C SER A 22 10.50 0.19 -20.34
N PRO A 23 10.11 1.28 -19.66
CA PRO A 23 8.70 1.71 -19.59
C PRO A 23 8.03 1.94 -20.95
N ASP A 24 8.80 2.36 -21.96
CA ASP A 24 8.34 2.54 -23.34
C ASP A 24 8.39 1.27 -24.20
N GLY A 25 8.87 0.16 -23.65
CA GLY A 25 9.00 -1.15 -24.29
C GLY A 25 10.09 -1.24 -25.36
N LYS A 26 10.90 -0.20 -25.56
CA LYS A 26 11.89 -0.14 -26.65
C LYS A 26 13.23 -0.74 -26.29
N ARG A 27 13.55 -0.86 -25.01
CA ARG A 27 14.79 -1.43 -24.51
C ARG A 27 14.52 -2.55 -23.55
N ILE A 28 15.51 -3.43 -23.41
CA ILE A 28 15.53 -4.50 -22.42
C ILE A 28 16.78 -4.32 -21.58
N VAL A 29 16.69 -4.55 -20.27
CA VAL A 29 17.86 -4.72 -19.40
C VAL A 29 17.92 -6.16 -18.94
N THR A 30 19.12 -6.73 -18.92
CA THR A 30 19.41 -8.07 -18.38
C THR A 30 20.45 -7.98 -17.29
N ALA A 31 20.30 -8.81 -16.25
CA ALA A 31 21.26 -8.99 -15.15
C ALA A 31 21.82 -10.42 -15.20
N SER A 32 23.10 -10.62 -14.88
CA SER A 32 23.79 -11.87 -15.15
C SER A 32 24.86 -12.25 -14.13
N ASP A 33 25.14 -13.55 -14.09
CA ASP A 33 26.22 -14.19 -13.31
C ASP A 33 27.64 -13.87 -13.85
N ASP A 34 27.76 -13.09 -14.93
CA ASP A 34 29.04 -12.60 -15.48
C ASP A 34 29.42 -11.21 -14.94
N ASP A 35 28.89 -10.86 -13.76
CA ASP A 35 29.12 -9.62 -13.03
C ASP A 35 28.67 -8.35 -13.77
N THR A 36 27.88 -8.50 -14.83
CA THR A 36 27.38 -7.37 -15.64
C THR A 36 25.89 -7.36 -15.81
N ALA A 37 25.36 -6.15 -16.02
CA ALA A 37 24.08 -5.96 -16.66
C ALA A 37 24.27 -5.41 -18.07
N ARG A 38 23.31 -5.65 -18.98
CA ARG A 38 23.37 -5.17 -20.36
C ARG A 38 22.04 -4.58 -20.79
N VAL A 39 22.12 -3.56 -21.64
CA VAL A 39 20.97 -2.87 -22.22
C VAL A 39 20.91 -3.23 -23.70
N TRP A 40 19.72 -3.57 -24.16
CA TRP A 40 19.48 -4.05 -25.52
C TRP A 40 18.38 -3.25 -26.18
N ASP A 41 18.45 -3.11 -27.49
CA ASP A 41 17.32 -2.68 -28.30
C ASP A 41 16.33 -3.84 -28.44
N ALA A 42 15.07 -3.63 -28.04
CA ALA A 42 14.07 -4.69 -27.97
C ALA A 42 13.64 -5.22 -29.35
N GLN A 43 13.85 -4.45 -30.41
CA GLN A 43 13.43 -4.82 -31.76
C GLN A 43 14.52 -5.56 -32.53
N SER A 44 15.74 -5.04 -32.51
CA SER A 44 16.89 -5.58 -33.25
C SER A 44 17.69 -6.60 -32.45
N GLY A 45 17.58 -6.58 -31.13
CA GLY A 45 18.40 -7.38 -30.22
C GLY A 45 19.86 -6.94 -30.11
N GLN A 46 20.21 -5.77 -30.66
CA GLN A 46 21.55 -5.23 -30.53
C GLN A 46 21.81 -4.72 -29.11
N GLU A 47 23.03 -4.94 -28.63
CA GLU A 47 23.51 -4.35 -27.38
C GLU A 47 23.68 -2.83 -27.56
N ILE A 48 23.05 -2.06 -26.67
CA ILE A 48 23.15 -0.61 -26.59
C ILE A 48 24.28 -0.23 -25.63
N ALA A 49 24.35 -0.89 -24.47
CA ALA A 49 25.33 -0.59 -23.43
C ALA A 49 25.62 -1.82 -22.56
N LYS A 50 26.88 -1.92 -22.12
CA LYS A 50 27.33 -2.86 -21.09
C LYS A 50 27.56 -2.10 -19.79
N LEU A 51 26.88 -2.52 -18.73
CA LEU A 51 26.99 -1.95 -17.38
C LEU A 51 28.01 -2.79 -16.59
N ALA A 52 29.28 -2.39 -16.66
CA ALA A 52 30.39 -3.08 -16.03
C ALA A 52 30.96 -2.22 -14.89
N GLY A 53 31.10 -2.81 -13.71
CA GLY A 53 31.58 -2.13 -12.50
C GLY A 53 31.31 -2.90 -11.21
N HIS A 54 30.36 -3.83 -11.22
CA HIS A 54 30.20 -4.81 -10.16
C HIS A 54 31.34 -5.85 -10.16
N GLU A 55 31.67 -6.35 -8.98
CA GLU A 55 32.75 -7.35 -8.78
C GLU A 55 32.23 -8.79 -8.64
N PHE A 56 30.91 -8.94 -8.52
CA PHE A 56 30.21 -10.21 -8.41
C PHE A 56 28.86 -10.15 -9.16
N ILE A 57 28.16 -11.28 -9.13
CA ILE A 57 26.88 -11.54 -9.80
C ILE A 57 25.91 -10.36 -9.66
N VAL A 58 25.42 -9.88 -10.80
CA VAL A 58 24.31 -8.92 -10.84
C VAL A 58 23.01 -9.71 -10.83
N ILE A 59 22.31 -9.67 -9.70
CA ILE A 59 21.12 -10.50 -9.49
C ILE A 59 19.84 -9.81 -9.95
N ALA A 60 19.84 -8.48 -10.00
CA ALA A 60 18.70 -7.69 -10.42
C ALA A 60 19.08 -6.44 -11.20
N ALA A 61 18.23 -6.04 -12.14
CA ALA A 61 18.38 -4.80 -12.91
C ALA A 61 17.02 -4.22 -13.33
N GLN A 62 16.80 -2.93 -13.06
CA GLN A 62 15.55 -2.26 -13.39
C GLN A 62 15.75 -0.85 -13.97
N PHE A 63 14.92 -0.48 -14.94
CA PHE A 63 14.81 0.90 -15.42
C PHE A 63 14.09 1.83 -14.43
N SER A 64 14.52 3.09 -14.36
CA SER A 64 13.74 4.17 -13.74
C SER A 64 12.41 4.38 -14.48
N PRO A 65 11.39 4.99 -13.82
CA PRO A 65 10.08 5.25 -14.45
C PRO A 65 10.15 6.11 -15.73
N ASP A 66 11.15 6.98 -15.85
CA ASP A 66 11.39 7.78 -17.06
C ASP A 66 12.30 7.07 -18.09
N GLY A 67 12.78 5.87 -17.76
CA GLY A 67 13.66 5.04 -18.58
C GLY A 67 15.09 5.56 -18.73
N LYS A 68 15.48 6.68 -18.13
CA LYS A 68 16.81 7.27 -18.35
C LYS A 68 17.90 6.59 -17.55
N HIS A 69 17.55 6.02 -16.41
CA HIS A 69 18.49 5.36 -15.53
C HIS A 69 18.16 3.88 -15.39
N ILE A 70 19.17 3.12 -15.00
CA ILE A 70 19.03 1.73 -14.56
C ILE A 70 19.61 1.63 -13.17
N VAL A 71 19.01 0.82 -12.31
CA VAL A 71 19.59 0.42 -11.03
C VAL A 71 19.84 -1.08 -11.05
N THR A 72 21.02 -1.49 -10.55
CA THR A 72 21.42 -2.89 -10.41
C THR A 72 21.66 -3.25 -8.96
N ALA A 73 21.44 -4.51 -8.60
CA ALA A 73 21.81 -5.08 -7.31
C ALA A 73 22.76 -6.26 -7.51
N SER A 74 23.74 -6.38 -6.62
CA SER A 74 24.82 -7.35 -6.76
C SER A 74 25.18 -8.07 -5.45
N TYR A 75 25.84 -9.21 -5.60
CA TYR A 75 26.48 -9.96 -4.53
C TYR A 75 27.82 -9.35 -4.10
N ASP A 76 28.20 -8.18 -4.62
CA ASP A 76 29.31 -7.36 -4.12
C ASP A 76 28.90 -6.37 -3.02
N ASP A 77 27.75 -6.61 -2.40
CA ASP A 77 27.16 -5.81 -1.33
C ASP A 77 26.74 -4.40 -1.76
N THR A 78 26.76 -4.10 -3.06
CA THR A 78 26.37 -2.79 -3.58
C THR A 78 25.20 -2.85 -4.54
N ALA A 79 24.55 -1.69 -4.68
CA ALA A 79 23.71 -1.38 -5.81
C ALA A 79 24.33 -0.21 -6.59
N GLN A 80 24.12 -0.17 -7.90
CA GLN A 80 24.68 0.89 -8.75
C GLN A 80 23.60 1.49 -9.65
N VAL A 81 23.68 2.80 -9.86
CA VAL A 81 22.83 3.57 -10.76
C VAL A 81 23.62 3.89 -12.02
N TRP A 82 23.00 3.69 -13.16
CA TRP A 82 23.63 3.82 -14.48
C TRP A 82 22.83 4.75 -15.36
N ASP A 83 23.50 5.45 -16.27
CA ASP A 83 22.85 6.08 -17.41
C ASP A 83 22.52 4.99 -18.44
N ALA A 84 21.22 4.87 -18.77
CA ALA A 84 20.73 3.75 -19.57
C ALA A 84 21.11 3.82 -21.06
N GLN A 85 21.68 4.94 -21.52
CA GLN A 85 22.08 5.13 -22.91
C GLN A 85 23.59 4.93 -23.11
N SER A 86 24.40 5.48 -22.21
CA SER A 86 25.86 5.45 -22.27
C SER A 86 26.47 4.28 -21.50
N GLY A 87 25.71 3.69 -20.57
CA GLY A 87 26.18 2.65 -19.65
C GLY A 87 27.17 3.14 -18.59
N GLN A 88 27.33 4.46 -18.44
CA GLN A 88 28.19 5.03 -17.41
C GLN A 88 27.54 4.94 -16.03
N GLU A 89 28.36 4.65 -15.02
CA GLU A 89 27.94 4.71 -13.62
C GLU A 89 27.64 6.17 -13.23
N VAL A 90 26.46 6.40 -12.67
CA VAL A 90 25.99 7.69 -12.15
C VAL A 90 26.22 7.77 -10.65
N ALA A 91 25.94 6.69 -9.93
CA ALA A 91 26.13 6.61 -8.48
C ALA A 91 26.34 5.15 -8.04
N LYS A 92 27.15 4.97 -6.99
CA LYS A 92 27.34 3.70 -6.29
C LYS A 92 26.73 3.80 -4.90
N LEU A 93 25.82 2.89 -4.58
CA LEU A 93 25.07 2.83 -3.32
C LEU A 93 25.81 1.90 -2.36
N THR A 94 26.67 2.47 -1.52
CA THR A 94 27.49 1.74 -0.56
C THR A 94 26.90 1.83 0.85
N GLY A 95 26.96 0.73 1.59
CA GLY A 95 26.56 0.71 3.00
C GLY A 95 25.99 -0.63 3.47
N HIS A 96 25.49 -1.47 2.57
CA HIS A 96 25.18 -2.86 2.92
C HIS A 96 26.46 -3.64 3.26
N GLU A 97 26.32 -4.63 4.15
CA GLU A 97 27.43 -5.45 4.67
C GLU A 97 27.36 -6.91 4.18
N ASP A 98 26.44 -7.19 3.26
CA ASP A 98 26.21 -8.50 2.64
C ASP A 98 25.38 -8.29 1.35
N TRP A 99 25.15 -9.36 0.60
CA TRP A 99 24.56 -9.36 -0.74
C TRP A 99 23.30 -8.52 -0.86
N VAL A 100 23.20 -7.72 -1.93
CA VAL A 100 21.99 -6.99 -2.27
C VAL A 100 21.09 -7.88 -3.14
N ASN A 101 19.97 -8.30 -2.59
CA ASN A 101 19.06 -9.29 -3.17
C ASN A 101 18.01 -8.71 -4.13
N ALA A 102 17.65 -7.45 -3.93
CA ALA A 102 16.63 -6.77 -4.70
C ALA A 102 16.86 -5.26 -4.65
N VAL A 103 16.43 -4.58 -5.71
CA VAL A 103 16.48 -3.13 -5.82
C VAL A 103 15.29 -2.61 -6.62
N GLN A 104 14.79 -1.43 -6.28
CA GLN A 104 13.68 -0.80 -6.98
C GLN A 104 13.77 0.73 -6.97
N PHE A 105 13.39 1.38 -8.07
CA PHE A 105 13.07 2.82 -8.06
C PHE A 105 11.71 3.10 -7.41
N SER A 106 11.58 4.26 -6.76
CA SER A 106 10.29 4.82 -6.38
C SER A 106 9.46 5.18 -7.63
N PRO A 107 8.12 5.27 -7.51
CA PRO A 107 7.26 5.63 -8.65
C PRO A 107 7.57 6.98 -9.30
N ASP A 108 8.14 7.92 -8.54
CA ASP A 108 8.60 9.23 -9.04
C ASP A 108 10.06 9.24 -9.51
N GLY A 109 10.77 8.11 -9.39
CA GLY A 109 12.16 7.92 -9.83
C GLY A 109 13.22 8.61 -8.97
N LYS A 110 12.84 9.29 -7.89
CA LYS A 110 13.77 10.07 -7.06
C LYS A 110 14.49 9.27 -6.00
N HIS A 111 13.90 8.15 -5.60
CA HIS A 111 14.44 7.29 -4.56
C HIS A 111 14.67 5.90 -5.10
N ILE A 112 15.60 5.19 -4.46
CA ILE A 112 15.86 3.78 -4.68
C ILE A 112 15.68 3.08 -3.34
N VAL A 113 15.17 1.86 -3.36
CA VAL A 113 15.17 0.98 -2.19
C VAL A 113 15.89 -0.32 -2.50
N THR A 114 16.73 -0.78 -1.59
CA THR A 114 17.48 -2.03 -1.68
C THR A 114 17.12 -2.96 -0.53
N ALA A 115 17.25 -4.28 -0.73
CA ALA A 115 17.14 -5.31 0.30
C ALA A 115 18.38 -6.20 0.30
N SER A 116 18.87 -6.58 1.49
CA SER A 116 20.12 -7.30 1.63
C SER A 116 20.07 -8.49 2.61
N ASP A 117 21.00 -9.42 2.43
CA ASP A 117 21.31 -10.49 3.38
C ASP A 117 21.83 -9.97 4.73
N ASP A 118 22.25 -8.70 4.80
CA ASP A 118 22.61 -7.98 6.04
C ASP A 118 21.41 -7.71 6.98
N LYS A 119 20.23 -8.23 6.60
CA LYS A 119 18.96 -8.15 7.33
C LYS A 119 18.33 -6.76 7.32
N THR A 120 18.80 -5.89 6.43
CA THR A 120 18.27 -4.54 6.27
C THR A 120 17.77 -4.28 4.87
N ALA A 121 16.89 -3.30 4.78
CA ALA A 121 16.64 -2.58 3.54
C ALA A 121 17.10 -1.14 3.72
N ARG A 122 17.48 -0.47 2.63
CA ARG A 122 17.94 0.93 2.67
C ARG A 122 17.25 1.74 1.59
N VAL A 123 16.99 3.01 1.89
CA VAL A 123 16.42 3.99 0.98
C VAL A 123 17.51 4.97 0.61
N TRP A 124 17.63 5.27 -0.68
CA TRP A 124 18.70 6.10 -1.24
C TRP A 124 18.10 7.22 -2.08
N ASP A 125 18.81 8.34 -2.14
CA ASP A 125 18.58 9.36 -3.15
C ASP A 125 19.16 8.88 -4.49
N ALA A 126 18.33 8.82 -5.53
CA ALA A 126 18.70 8.22 -6.81
C ALA A 126 19.76 9.03 -7.57
N GLN A 127 19.86 10.35 -7.30
CA GLN A 127 20.78 11.23 -8.02
C GLN A 127 22.16 11.29 -7.35
N SER A 128 22.19 11.43 -6.03
CA SER A 128 23.43 11.58 -5.26
C SER A 128 23.99 10.26 -4.74
N GLY A 129 23.19 9.20 -4.71
CA GLY A 129 23.54 7.91 -4.11
C GLY A 129 23.62 7.91 -2.59
N GLN A 130 23.22 9.01 -1.93
CA GLN A 130 23.27 9.11 -0.47
C GLN A 130 22.16 8.28 0.18
N GLU A 131 22.49 7.63 1.29
CA GLU A 131 21.50 6.94 2.13
C GLU A 131 20.58 7.95 2.81
N ILE A 132 19.27 7.77 2.63
CA ILE A 132 18.22 8.57 3.26
C ILE A 132 17.75 7.89 4.55
N ALA A 133 17.55 6.57 4.51
CA ALA A 133 17.04 5.81 5.64
C ALA A 133 17.50 4.35 5.64
N LYS A 134 17.74 3.82 6.84
CA LYS A 134 18.01 2.39 7.08
C LYS A 134 16.79 1.74 7.73
N LEU A 135 16.22 0.74 7.05
CA LEU A 135 15.06 -0.03 7.50
C LEU A 135 15.57 -1.26 8.27
N ALA A 136 15.87 -1.05 9.55
CA ALA A 136 16.38 -2.10 10.43
C ALA A 136 15.27 -2.70 11.29
N GLY A 137 15.29 -4.02 11.45
CA GLY A 137 14.37 -4.73 12.34
C GLY A 137 14.17 -6.20 12.01
N HIS A 138 14.43 -6.63 10.77
CA HIS A 138 14.40 -8.04 10.38
C HIS A 138 15.49 -8.85 11.09
N GLU A 139 15.21 -10.12 11.34
CA GLU A 139 16.11 -11.04 12.07
C GLU A 139 16.90 -11.96 11.13
N SER A 140 16.61 -11.90 9.83
CA SER A 140 17.23 -12.69 8.76
C SER A 140 17.16 -11.92 7.45
N SER A 141 17.80 -12.43 6.41
CA SER A 141 17.90 -11.84 5.07
C SER A 141 16.61 -11.20 4.59
N VAL A 142 16.72 -9.98 4.05
CA VAL A 142 15.62 -9.34 3.34
C VAL A 142 15.76 -9.71 1.86
N ARG A 143 14.77 -10.44 1.35
CA ARG A 143 14.84 -11.07 0.03
C ARG A 143 14.23 -10.20 -1.07
N GLU A 144 13.17 -9.46 -0.75
CA GLU A 144 12.46 -8.59 -1.69
C GLU A 144 12.08 -7.29 -0.98
N VAL A 145 11.99 -6.22 -1.76
CA VAL A 145 11.52 -4.91 -1.32
C VAL A 145 10.74 -4.21 -2.42
N GLN A 146 9.70 -3.47 -2.05
CA GLN A 146 8.87 -2.73 -2.99
C GLN A 146 8.34 -1.42 -2.39
N PHE A 147 8.30 -0.34 -3.18
CA PHE A 147 7.51 0.85 -2.86
C PHE A 147 6.01 0.61 -3.04
N SER A 148 5.19 1.31 -2.24
CA SER A 148 3.77 1.48 -2.53
C SER A 148 3.55 2.33 -3.78
N PRO A 149 2.38 2.23 -4.44
CA PRO A 149 2.10 3.00 -5.66
C PRO A 149 2.20 4.52 -5.51
N ASP A 150 1.99 5.05 -4.30
CA ASP A 150 2.14 6.47 -3.97
C ASP A 150 3.57 6.85 -3.52
N GLY A 151 4.49 5.88 -3.45
CA GLY A 151 5.89 6.05 -3.04
C GLY A 151 6.11 6.32 -1.55
N LYS A 152 5.05 6.39 -0.73
CA LYS A 152 5.15 6.82 0.67
C LYS A 152 5.51 5.70 1.63
N ARG A 153 5.27 4.45 1.24
CA ARG A 153 5.55 3.28 2.07
C ARG A 153 6.41 2.30 1.31
N ILE A 154 7.09 1.46 2.06
CA ILE A 154 7.89 0.35 1.55
C ILE A 154 7.39 -0.92 2.21
N VAL A 155 7.34 -2.02 1.46
CA VAL A 155 7.15 -3.36 2.01
C VAL A 155 8.42 -4.18 1.79
N THR A 156 8.86 -4.90 2.80
CA THR A 156 9.98 -5.84 2.74
C THR A 156 9.50 -7.26 3.04
N ALA A 157 10.08 -8.25 2.37
CA ALA A 157 9.87 -9.67 2.62
C ALA A 157 11.15 -10.31 3.14
N SER A 158 11.09 -11.08 4.23
CA SER A 158 12.27 -11.65 4.86
C SER A 158 12.17 -13.15 5.15
N TYR A 159 13.35 -13.76 5.20
CA TYR A 159 13.53 -15.13 5.66
C TYR A 159 13.25 -15.31 7.16
N ASP A 160 13.05 -14.22 7.91
CA ASP A 160 12.56 -14.24 9.30
C ASP A 160 11.07 -14.58 9.42
N LYS A 161 10.43 -14.95 8.30
CA LYS A 161 9.02 -15.35 8.19
C LYS A 161 8.04 -14.18 8.30
N THR A 162 8.54 -12.95 8.21
CA THR A 162 7.71 -11.75 8.26
C THR A 162 7.85 -10.93 6.99
N ALA A 163 6.81 -10.15 6.72
CA ALA A 163 6.93 -8.95 5.91
C ALA A 163 6.77 -7.73 6.81
N ARG A 164 7.41 -6.61 6.48
CA ARG A 164 7.31 -5.37 7.24
C ARG A 164 6.94 -4.21 6.34
N VAL A 165 6.18 -3.27 6.87
CA VAL A 165 5.77 -2.04 6.19
C VAL A 165 6.47 -0.89 6.87
N TRP A 166 7.07 -0.01 6.07
CA TRP A 166 7.89 1.10 6.54
C TRP A 166 7.38 2.40 5.94
N ASP A 167 7.60 3.49 6.67
CA ASP A 167 7.50 4.84 6.11
C ASP A 167 8.75 5.12 5.28
N ALA A 168 8.57 5.50 4.01
CA ALA A 168 9.68 5.63 3.07
C ALA A 168 10.63 6.80 3.39
N GLN A 169 10.13 7.84 4.06
CA GLN A 169 10.91 9.04 4.35
C GLN A 169 11.68 8.93 5.67
N SER A 170 11.01 8.47 6.73
CA SER A 170 11.59 8.38 8.07
C SER A 170 12.29 7.04 8.35
N GLY A 171 11.99 6.01 7.56
CA GLY A 171 12.44 4.65 7.79
C GLY A 171 11.81 3.94 8.99
N GLN A 172 10.78 4.54 9.61
CA GLN A 172 10.10 3.94 10.75
C GLN A 172 9.23 2.75 10.32
N GLU A 173 9.22 1.71 11.14
CA GLU A 173 8.32 0.58 10.97
C GLU A 173 6.87 1.00 11.27
N ILE A 174 5.98 0.85 10.30
CA ILE A 174 4.54 1.08 10.42
C ILE A 174 3.85 -0.20 10.90
N ALA A 175 4.23 -1.36 10.35
CA ALA A 175 3.59 -2.63 10.68
C ALA A 175 4.52 -3.83 10.45
N LYS A 176 4.38 -4.85 11.31
CA LYS A 176 4.98 -6.17 11.15
C LYS A 176 3.91 -7.21 10.82
N LEU A 177 3.96 -7.74 9.60
CA LEU A 177 3.02 -8.73 9.09
C LEU A 177 3.50 -10.13 9.51
N THR A 178 2.88 -10.67 10.56
CA THR A 178 3.24 -11.97 11.16
C THR A 178 2.20 -13.04 10.88
N GLY A 179 2.65 -14.30 10.81
CA GLY A 179 1.77 -15.47 10.76
C GLY A 179 2.21 -16.54 9.77
N HIS A 180 3.14 -16.25 8.86
CA HIS A 180 3.74 -17.27 7.99
C HIS A 180 4.59 -18.26 8.79
N GLY A 181 4.54 -19.54 8.39
CA GLY A 181 5.27 -20.62 9.06
C GLY A 181 6.73 -20.76 8.62
N ALA A 182 7.08 -20.18 7.47
CA ALA A 182 8.40 -20.26 6.85
C ALA A 182 8.76 -18.93 6.17
N ARG A 183 9.94 -18.89 5.53
CA ARG A 183 10.51 -17.71 4.85
C ARG A 183 9.47 -17.03 3.96
N VAL A 184 9.36 -15.71 4.05
CA VAL A 184 8.58 -14.91 3.10
C VAL A 184 9.52 -14.53 1.98
N THR A 185 9.18 -14.94 0.76
CA THR A 185 10.04 -14.77 -0.42
C THR A 185 9.60 -13.60 -1.28
N ALA A 186 8.35 -13.18 -1.17
CA ALA A 186 7.84 -12.02 -1.87
C ALA A 186 6.77 -11.26 -1.08
N ALA A 187 6.68 -9.95 -1.29
CA ALA A 187 5.65 -9.07 -0.79
C ALA A 187 5.38 -7.93 -1.78
N GLN A 188 4.10 -7.69 -2.10
CA GLN A 188 3.71 -6.63 -3.03
C GLN A 188 2.48 -5.86 -2.58
N PHE A 189 2.46 -4.54 -2.83
CA PHE A 189 1.26 -3.74 -2.68
C PHE A 189 0.25 -4.00 -3.81
N SER A 190 -1.04 -3.94 -3.48
CA SER A 190 -2.08 -3.83 -4.51
C SER A 190 -1.98 -2.48 -5.25
N PRO A 191 -2.47 -2.37 -6.49
CA PRO A 191 -2.41 -1.11 -7.26
C PRO A 191 -3.07 0.10 -6.59
N ASP A 192 -4.08 -0.14 -5.73
CA ASP A 192 -4.73 0.91 -4.93
C ASP A 192 -3.99 1.23 -3.62
N GLY A 193 -2.90 0.53 -3.32
CA GLY A 193 -2.09 0.67 -2.10
C GLY A 193 -2.79 0.24 -0.80
N LYS A 194 -3.99 -0.36 -0.88
CA LYS A 194 -4.80 -0.68 0.31
C LYS A 194 -4.52 -2.06 0.88
N ARG A 195 -3.85 -2.93 0.12
CA ARG A 195 -3.54 -4.30 0.51
C ARG A 195 -2.10 -4.63 0.19
N ILE A 196 -1.56 -5.60 0.90
CA ILE A 196 -0.31 -6.27 0.58
C ILE A 196 -0.61 -7.74 0.36
N VAL A 197 0.01 -8.37 -0.64
CA VAL A 197 0.08 -9.81 -0.78
C VAL A 197 1.48 -10.29 -0.43
N THR A 198 1.61 -11.37 0.33
CA THR A 198 2.89 -12.02 0.64
C THR A 198 2.88 -13.46 0.14
N ALA A 199 4.01 -13.96 -0.32
CA ALA A 199 4.22 -15.36 -0.70
C ALA A 199 5.31 -15.98 0.17
N SER A 200 5.11 -17.24 0.58
CA SER A 200 6.01 -17.92 1.53
C SER A 200 6.28 -19.37 1.17
N ASN A 201 7.44 -19.85 1.61
CA ASN A 201 7.83 -21.27 1.58
C ASN A 201 6.92 -22.16 2.44
N ASP A 202 6.00 -21.60 3.22
CA ASP A 202 4.95 -22.35 3.91
C ASP A 202 3.81 -22.82 3.00
N LYS A 203 3.98 -22.62 1.68
CA LYS A 203 3.05 -23.01 0.61
C LYS A 203 1.77 -22.17 0.60
N THR A 204 1.80 -20.98 1.22
CA THR A 204 0.66 -20.06 1.24
C THR A 204 1.03 -18.68 0.69
N ALA A 205 0.03 -18.04 0.10
CA ALA A 205 0.02 -16.59 -0.09
C ALA A 205 -1.02 -15.98 0.86
N ARG A 206 -0.73 -14.80 1.41
CA ARG A 206 -1.63 -14.11 2.35
C ARG A 206 -1.87 -12.68 1.90
N VAL A 207 -3.08 -12.19 2.13
CA VAL A 207 -3.47 -10.82 1.83
C VAL A 207 -3.71 -10.08 3.13
N TRP A 208 -3.05 -8.94 3.26
CA TRP A 208 -3.05 -8.09 4.44
C TRP A 208 -3.70 -6.76 4.10
N PRO A 209 -4.63 -6.24 4.91
CA PRO A 209 -5.01 -4.84 4.81
C PRO A 209 -3.84 -3.97 5.23
N VAL A 210 -3.58 -2.88 4.50
CA VAL A 210 -2.66 -1.86 4.98
C VAL A 210 -3.49 -0.80 5.67
N GLU A 211 -3.46 -0.82 7.00
CA GLU A 211 -4.32 0.05 7.79
C GLU A 211 -3.96 1.51 7.58
N ASN A 212 -4.97 2.30 7.25
CA ASN A 212 -4.96 3.75 7.37
C ASN A 212 -6.06 4.17 8.36
N LEU A 213 -6.05 5.45 8.76
CA LEU A 213 -7.02 5.98 9.71
C LEU A 213 -8.47 5.67 9.28
N ASP A 214 -8.79 5.80 8.00
CA ASP A 214 -10.13 5.52 7.48
C ASP A 214 -10.53 4.06 7.68
N SER A 215 -9.63 3.11 7.45
CA SER A 215 -9.88 1.68 7.66
C SER A 215 -10.05 1.34 9.14
N LEU A 216 -9.28 1.98 10.02
CA LEU A 216 -9.39 1.83 11.48
C LEU A 216 -10.72 2.39 11.99
N LEU A 217 -11.09 3.59 11.52
CA LEU A 217 -12.37 4.21 11.84
C LEU A 217 -13.53 3.35 11.33
N ALA A 218 -13.48 2.86 10.09
CA ALA A 218 -14.51 1.98 9.54
C ALA A 218 -14.65 0.66 10.33
N ARG A 219 -13.54 0.04 10.75
CA ARG A 219 -13.54 -1.13 11.63
C ARG A 219 -14.17 -0.80 12.99
N GLY A 220 -13.79 0.33 13.59
CA GLY A 220 -14.38 0.83 14.84
C GLY A 220 -15.90 1.03 14.73
N CYS A 221 -16.36 1.70 13.67
CA CYS A 221 -17.79 1.89 13.38
C CYS A 221 -18.54 0.56 13.15
N THR A 222 -17.86 -0.45 12.63
CA THR A 222 -18.43 -1.79 12.45
C THR A 222 -18.59 -2.51 13.78
N TRP A 223 -17.57 -2.43 14.65
CA TRP A 223 -17.61 -3.01 15.98
C TRP A 223 -18.68 -2.35 16.87
N LEU A 224 -18.83 -1.04 16.75
CA LEU A 224 -19.85 -0.26 17.46
C LEU A 224 -21.23 -0.27 16.78
N HIS A 225 -21.46 -1.10 15.76
CA HIS A 225 -22.69 -1.05 14.95
C HIS A 225 -23.97 -1.04 15.80
N ASN A 226 -24.13 -2.02 16.70
CA ASN A 226 -25.31 -2.13 17.56
C ASN A 226 -25.46 -0.91 18.50
N TYR A 227 -24.36 -0.43 19.07
CA TYR A 227 -24.40 0.75 19.92
C TYR A 227 -24.86 1.98 19.13
N LEU A 228 -24.27 2.23 17.96
CA LEU A 228 -24.54 3.39 17.11
C LEU A 228 -25.98 3.42 16.58
N ILE A 229 -26.58 2.27 16.25
CA ILE A 229 -27.99 2.25 15.82
C ILE A 229 -28.96 2.51 16.98
N THR A 230 -28.57 2.19 18.22
CA THR A 230 -29.38 2.44 19.43
C THR A 230 -29.13 3.79 20.09
N THR A 231 -28.04 4.48 19.73
CA THR A 231 -27.73 5.84 20.20
C THR A 231 -27.57 6.80 19.01
N PRO A 232 -28.67 7.15 18.32
CA PRO A 232 -28.64 7.91 17.08
C PRO A 232 -28.03 9.31 17.21
N GLN A 233 -28.05 9.94 18.39
CA GLN A 233 -27.36 11.21 18.65
C GLN A 233 -25.84 11.05 18.55
N THR A 234 -25.29 9.94 19.03
CA THR A 234 -23.87 9.63 18.89
C THR A 234 -23.52 9.41 17.42
N LEU A 235 -24.36 8.68 16.68
CA LEU A 235 -24.18 8.45 15.25
C LEU A 235 -24.24 9.76 14.42
N GLN A 236 -25.09 10.72 14.80
CA GLN A 236 -25.12 12.05 14.18
C GLN A 236 -23.78 12.78 14.27
N ASN A 237 -23.07 12.62 15.40
CA ASN A 237 -21.79 13.27 15.66
C ASN A 237 -20.59 12.54 15.05
N LEU A 238 -20.80 11.40 14.39
CA LEU A 238 -19.75 10.58 13.79
C LEU A 238 -19.97 10.39 12.28
N PRO A 239 -19.67 11.40 11.44
CA PRO A 239 -19.86 11.32 9.98
C PRO A 239 -19.19 10.10 9.35
N THR A 240 -18.00 9.71 9.80
CA THR A 240 -17.27 8.54 9.30
C THR A 240 -18.02 7.22 9.53
N CYS A 241 -18.92 7.18 10.52
CA CYS A 241 -19.77 6.02 10.77
C CYS A 241 -21.13 6.09 10.04
N GLN A 242 -21.41 7.11 9.23
CA GLN A 242 -22.70 7.24 8.56
C GLN A 242 -22.69 6.52 7.21
N THR A 243 -23.07 5.24 7.21
CA THR A 243 -23.39 4.51 5.97
C THR A 243 -24.90 4.50 5.74
N PRO A 244 -25.38 4.42 4.48
CA PRO A 244 -26.80 4.34 4.19
C PRO A 244 -27.53 3.22 4.96
N GLU A 245 -26.91 2.04 5.11
CA GLU A 245 -27.54 0.96 5.89
C GLU A 245 -27.62 1.29 7.38
N ARG A 246 -26.55 1.86 7.97
CA ARG A 246 -26.51 2.17 9.40
C ARG A 246 -27.47 3.31 9.75
N LEU A 247 -27.55 4.35 8.91
CA LEU A 247 -28.50 5.44 9.07
C LEU A 247 -29.94 4.92 9.02
N ARG A 248 -30.27 4.08 8.04
CA ARG A 248 -31.61 3.47 7.92
C ARG A 248 -31.94 2.62 9.14
N ALA A 249 -31.00 1.81 9.63
CA ALA A 249 -31.18 0.97 10.82
C ALA A 249 -31.34 1.80 12.12
N ALA A 250 -30.72 2.99 12.20
CA ALA A 250 -30.82 3.88 13.36
C ALA A 250 -32.08 4.77 13.34
N ALA A 251 -32.71 4.95 12.18
CA ALA A 251 -33.85 5.86 12.01
C ALA A 251 -35.05 5.56 12.95
N PRO A 252 -35.45 4.29 13.20
CA PRO A 252 -36.54 4.00 14.13
C PRO A 252 -36.24 4.42 15.58
N ASN A 253 -35.00 4.27 16.04
CA ASN A 253 -34.60 4.73 17.38
C ASN A 253 -34.61 6.26 17.46
N LEU A 254 -34.16 6.95 16.40
CA LEU A 254 -34.23 8.41 16.34
C LEU A 254 -35.68 8.92 16.35
N VAL A 255 -36.62 8.20 15.71
CA VAL A 255 -38.06 8.48 15.82
C VAL A 255 -38.50 8.34 17.28
N ALA A 256 -38.20 7.22 17.94
CA ALA A 256 -38.59 6.97 19.33
C ALA A 256 -38.09 8.08 20.28
N ASP A 257 -36.82 8.46 20.19
CA ASP A 257 -36.22 9.53 20.99
C ASP A 257 -36.90 10.88 20.72
N SER A 258 -37.20 11.16 19.45
CA SER A 258 -37.88 12.40 19.05
C SER A 258 -39.32 12.46 19.55
N GLU A 259 -40.02 11.32 19.56
CA GLU A 259 -41.36 11.23 20.14
C GLU A 259 -41.35 11.43 21.66
N GLU A 260 -40.31 10.96 22.36
CA GLU A 260 -40.13 11.24 23.79
C GLU A 260 -39.89 12.73 24.04
N LEU A 261 -39.06 13.38 23.22
CA LEU A 261 -38.88 14.84 23.25
C LEU A 261 -40.22 15.57 23.08
N ALA A 262 -41.08 15.12 22.15
CA ALA A 262 -42.41 15.70 21.95
C ALA A 262 -43.28 15.55 23.21
N ARG A 263 -43.34 14.35 23.81
CA ARG A 263 -44.09 14.08 25.05
C ARG A 263 -43.58 14.91 26.23
N SER A 264 -42.28 15.23 26.27
CA SER A 264 -41.67 16.10 27.29
C SER A 264 -41.90 17.60 27.06
N GLY A 265 -42.50 17.99 25.94
CA GLY A 265 -42.79 19.39 25.59
C GLY A 265 -41.69 20.09 24.78
N LYS A 266 -40.61 19.39 24.41
CA LYS A 266 -39.53 19.91 23.55
C LYS A 266 -39.90 19.76 22.07
N ILE A 267 -40.95 20.47 21.64
CA ILE A 267 -41.60 20.26 20.33
C ILE A 267 -40.65 20.57 19.15
N GLU A 268 -39.90 21.67 19.19
CA GLU A 268 -39.00 22.03 18.09
C GLU A 268 -37.89 20.99 17.87
N ALA A 269 -37.27 20.52 18.97
CA ALA A 269 -36.25 19.48 18.92
C ALA A 269 -36.82 18.15 18.40
N ALA A 270 -38.04 17.80 18.81
CA ALA A 270 -38.75 16.62 18.31
C ALA A 270 -39.01 16.70 16.80
N ILE A 271 -39.49 17.84 16.29
CA ILE A 271 -39.72 18.04 14.86
C ILE A 271 -38.41 17.89 14.07
N GLN A 272 -37.31 18.46 14.58
CA GLN A 272 -36.01 18.37 13.92
C GLN A 272 -35.48 16.93 13.89
N GLY A 273 -35.63 16.19 14.99
CA GLY A 273 -35.26 14.78 15.06
C GLY A 273 -36.08 13.90 14.10
N LEU A 274 -37.40 14.10 14.05
CA LEU A 274 -38.30 13.41 13.12
C LEU A 274 -37.97 13.69 11.65
N LYS A 275 -37.68 14.95 11.29
CA LYS A 275 -37.20 15.31 9.94
C LYS A 275 -35.87 14.64 9.61
N THR A 276 -34.98 14.54 10.58
CA THR A 276 -33.68 13.88 10.39
C THR A 276 -33.85 12.37 10.21
N ALA A 277 -34.75 11.74 10.96
CA ALA A 277 -35.07 10.33 10.78
C ALA A 277 -35.61 10.04 9.36
N GLN A 278 -36.45 10.91 8.80
CA GLN A 278 -36.92 10.78 7.40
C GLN A 278 -35.80 10.95 6.37
N LYS A 279 -34.77 11.75 6.65
CA LYS A 279 -33.57 11.82 5.79
C LYS A 279 -32.76 10.52 5.85
N TRP A 280 -32.72 9.87 7.01
CA TRP A 280 -31.99 8.62 7.23
C TRP A 280 -32.72 7.41 6.63
N ASP A 281 -34.04 7.39 6.75
CA ASP A 281 -34.91 6.41 6.13
C ASP A 281 -36.08 7.10 5.39
N PRO A 282 -35.95 7.26 4.05
CA PRO A 282 -37.00 7.85 3.23
C PRO A 282 -38.31 7.05 3.18
N HIS A 283 -38.36 5.82 3.71
CA HIS A 283 -39.58 5.01 3.78
C HIS A 283 -40.50 5.39 4.95
N LEU A 284 -40.05 6.26 5.86
CA LEU A 284 -40.86 6.71 7.00
C LEU A 284 -41.98 7.67 6.56
N THR A 285 -43.22 7.18 6.60
CA THR A 285 -44.41 7.93 6.18
C THR A 285 -45.14 8.57 7.37
N PHE A 286 -44.77 9.79 7.74
CA PHE A 286 -45.53 10.63 8.69
C PHE A 286 -45.21 12.12 8.45
N ASP A 287 -46.09 13.02 8.91
CA ASP A 287 -45.79 14.45 8.97
C ASP A 287 -45.07 14.76 10.30
N PRO A 288 -43.80 15.23 10.29
CA PRO A 288 -43.04 15.50 11.52
C PRO A 288 -43.67 16.53 12.46
N VAL A 289 -44.35 17.53 11.91
CA VAL A 289 -44.96 18.62 12.69
C VAL A 289 -46.24 18.11 13.34
N ALA A 290 -47.12 17.48 12.56
CA ALA A 290 -48.37 16.91 13.08
C ALA A 290 -48.08 15.86 14.15
N ARG A 291 -47.13 14.94 13.87
CA ARG A 291 -46.76 13.86 14.79
C ARG A 291 -46.25 14.39 16.14
N ALA A 292 -45.36 15.39 16.13
CA ALA A 292 -44.83 15.98 17.35
C ALA A 292 -45.92 16.72 18.16
N GLN A 293 -46.79 17.47 17.48
CA GLN A 293 -47.87 18.22 18.13
C GLN A 293 -48.93 17.31 18.75
N GLU A 294 -49.32 16.23 18.06
CA GLU A 294 -50.27 15.24 18.58
C GLU A 294 -49.77 14.57 19.86
N LEU A 295 -48.50 14.14 19.87
CA LEU A 295 -47.87 13.51 21.04
C LEU A 295 -47.74 14.47 22.23
N ALA A 296 -47.38 15.73 21.97
CA ALA A 296 -47.30 16.75 23.02
C ALA A 296 -48.67 17.03 23.65
N LYS A 297 -49.73 17.19 22.85
CA LYS A 297 -51.11 17.37 23.32
C LYS A 297 -51.59 16.17 24.14
N ALA A 298 -51.33 14.94 23.67
CA ALA A 298 -51.72 13.71 24.36
C ALA A 298 -50.99 13.53 25.71
N ALA A 299 -49.76 14.01 25.83
CA ALA A 299 -49.02 13.97 27.10
C ALA A 299 -49.54 15.02 28.10
N GLN A 300 -49.90 16.22 27.64
CA GLN A 300 -50.47 17.27 28.48
C GLN A 300 -51.85 16.87 29.04
N SER A 301 -52.71 16.26 28.23
CA SER A 301 -54.03 15.80 28.68
C SER A 301 -53.96 14.68 29.73
N LYS A 302 -52.91 13.84 29.69
CA LYS A 302 -52.64 12.83 30.74
C LYS A 302 -52.10 13.41 32.03
N LYS A 303 -51.40 14.55 32.01
CA LYS A 303 -50.92 15.24 33.22
C LYS A 303 -52.01 16.06 33.91
N ALA A 304 -53.08 16.41 33.19
CA ALA A 304 -54.21 17.19 33.70
C ALA A 304 -55.34 16.32 34.30
N ARG A 305 -55.22 14.99 34.25
CA ARG A 305 -56.08 14.01 34.92
C ARG A 305 -55.33 13.42 36.10
#